data_AF-A0A9J7DLQ7-F1
#
_entry.id   AF-A0A9J7DLQ7-F1
#
_cell.length_a   1.000
_cell.length_b   1.000
_cell.length_c   1.000
_cell.angle_alpha   90.00
_cell.angle_beta   90.00
_cell.angle_gamma   90.00
#
_symmetry.space_group_name_H-M   'P 1'
#
loop_
_entity.id
_entity.type
_entity.pdbx_description
1 polymer ?
#
loop_
_entity_poly.entity_id
_entity_poly.type
_entity_poly.pdbx_seq_one_letter_code
_entity_poly.pdbx_strand_id
1 'polypeptide(L)'
;MECDCIDNCMSLVYLAAVNIQPIHNYEANATIPEIYFHVYYNRNTLTKYVAHLEYTYLDMVGYMGGVLGLFLGGSILSVVEIPYAVIRIFVYFIVEKWNAFRRAKKVRISNRVDVIKE
;
A
#
# COMPACT_ATOMS: atom_id res chain seq x y z
N MET A 1 30.45 10.45 13.94
CA MET A 1 29.26 9.65 14.31
C MET A 1 28.08 10.56 14.13
N GLU A 2 27.32 10.37 13.06
CA GLU A 2 26.09 11.12 12.79
C GLU A 2 24.93 10.34 13.44
N CYS A 3 24.12 11.04 14.24
CA CYS A 3 22.90 10.48 14.82
C CYS A 3 21.71 10.88 13.95
N ASP A 4 21.23 9.94 13.14
CA ASP A 4 19.91 10.04 12.49
C ASP A 4 18.83 9.64 13.48
N CYS A 5 18.32 10.61 14.24
CA CYS A 5 17.13 10.41 15.05
C CYS A 5 15.90 10.52 14.16
N ILE A 6 15.07 9.47 14.14
CA ILE A 6 13.76 9.50 13.52
C ILE A 6 12.81 10.39 14.34
N ASP A 7 12.03 11.24 13.67
CA ASP A 7 11.04 12.08 14.34
C ASP A 7 9.90 11.22 14.93
N ASN A 8 9.44 11.61 16.11
CA ASN A 8 8.38 10.89 16.80
C ASN A 8 7.02 11.15 16.13
N CYS A 9 6.25 10.09 15.84
CA CYS A 9 4.94 10.24 15.17
C CYS A 9 3.90 11.01 15.99
N MET A 10 4.10 11.08 17.31
CA MET A 10 3.30 11.89 18.23
C MET A 10 4.21 12.86 18.97
N SER A 11 4.25 14.10 18.50
CA SER A 11 4.96 15.20 19.15
C SER A 11 4.00 16.30 19.55
N LEU A 12 4.15 16.82 20.77
CA LEU A 12 3.41 17.98 21.23
C LEU A 12 4.38 19.16 21.34
N VAL A 13 4.12 20.22 20.57
CA VAL A 13 4.98 21.41 20.50
C VAL A 13 4.22 22.60 21.06
N TYR A 14 4.80 23.25 22.07
CA TYR A 14 4.28 24.50 22.63
C TYR A 14 5.03 25.69 22.03
N LEU A 15 4.29 26.60 21.38
CA LEU A 15 4.83 27.87 20.91
C LEU A 15 4.72 28.89 22.04
N ALA A 16 5.85 29.28 22.62
CA ALA A 16 5.91 30.28 23.69
C ALA A 16 6.24 31.67 23.12
N ALA A 17 5.50 32.68 23.56
CA ALA A 17 5.83 34.09 23.32
C ALA A 17 6.11 34.75 24.67
N VAL A 18 7.22 35.50 24.75
CA VAL A 18 7.66 36.16 25.98
C VAL A 18 7.40 37.64 25.87
N ASN A 19 6.61 38.18 26.79
CA ASN A 19 6.37 39.62 26.93
C ASN A 19 7.02 40.09 28.23
N ILE A 20 7.92 41.07 28.12
CA ILE A 20 8.65 41.64 29.25
C ILE A 20 8.03 43.01 29.54
N GLN A 21 7.58 43.20 30.78
CA GLN A 21 7.01 44.46 31.24
C GLN A 21 7.72 44.90 32.52
N PRO A 22 8.02 46.21 32.68
CA PRO A 22 8.59 46.72 33.91
C PRO A 22 7.57 46.61 35.03
N ILE A 23 8.03 46.23 36.22
CA ILE A 23 7.18 46.08 37.40
C ILE A 23 6.72 47.48 37.83
N HIS A 24 5.40 47.70 37.87
CA HIS A 24 4.83 48.94 38.39
C HIS A 24 4.95 48.92 39.92
N ASN A 25 5.59 49.95 40.50
CA ASN A 25 5.98 50.05 41.92
C ASN A 25 7.25 49.26 42.31
N TYR A 26 8.28 49.31 41.48
CA TYR A 26 9.63 48.89 41.91
C TYR A 26 10.12 49.80 43.04
N GLU A 27 10.17 49.28 44.26
CA GLU A 27 10.76 49.98 45.40
C GLU A 27 12.28 50.00 45.22
N ALA A 28 12.84 51.17 44.85
CA ALA A 28 14.26 51.32 44.50
C ALA A 28 15.25 50.95 45.64
N ASN A 29 14.75 50.76 46.86
CA ASN A 29 15.52 50.41 48.06
C ASN A 29 15.43 48.93 48.46
N ALA A 30 14.77 48.08 47.67
CA ALA A 30 14.72 46.64 47.93
C ALA A 30 16.11 45.99 47.74
N THR A 31 16.56 45.23 48.74
CA THR A 31 17.88 44.57 48.75
C THR A 31 17.95 43.34 47.82
N ILE A 32 16.80 42.90 47.28
CA ILE A 32 16.68 41.70 46.44
C ILE A 32 15.88 42.05 45.18
N PRO A 33 16.38 41.74 43.97
CA PRO A 33 15.61 41.94 42.74
C PRO A 33 14.43 40.97 42.67
N GLU A 34 13.21 41.49 42.49
CA GLU A 34 12.00 40.70 42.27
C GLU A 34 11.71 40.52 40.78
N ILE A 35 11.34 39.30 40.37
CA ILE A 35 10.96 38.95 39.00
C ILE A 35 9.64 38.19 39.05
N TYR A 36 8.59 38.73 38.42
CA TYR A 36 7.30 38.05 38.27
C TYR A 36 7.25 37.31 36.93
N PHE A 37 6.94 36.01 36.97
CA PHE A 37 6.80 35.17 35.78
C PHE A 37 5.38 34.61 35.70
N HIS A 38 4.65 34.97 34.65
CA HIS A 38 3.29 34.48 34.41
C HIS A 38 3.27 33.59 33.17
N VAL A 39 2.91 32.32 33.36
CA VAL A 39 2.70 31.36 32.25
C VAL A 39 1.22 31.11 32.11
N TYR A 40 0.68 31.39 30.93
CA TYR A 40 -0.71 31.13 30.61
C TYR A 40 -0.85 30.73 29.15
N TYR A 41 -1.88 29.96 28.84
CA TYR A 41 -2.23 29.64 27.47
C TYR A 41 -2.92 30.84 26.84
N ASN A 42 -2.41 31.30 25.68
CA ASN A 42 -3.05 32.38 24.92
C ASN A 42 -4.44 31.97 24.40
N ARG A 43 -4.66 30.67 24.16
CA ARG A 43 -5.93 30.11 23.69
C ARG A 43 -6.24 28.83 24.45
N ASN A 44 -7.52 28.60 24.74
CA ASN A 44 -7.99 27.35 25.38
C ASN A 44 -8.20 26.19 24.38
N THR A 45 -7.53 26.25 23.22
CA THR A 45 -7.66 25.26 22.15
C THR A 45 -6.27 24.84 21.65
N LEU A 46 -6.12 23.57 21.28
CA LEU A 46 -4.90 23.00 20.73
C LEU A 46 -5.13 22.61 19.27
N THR A 47 -4.25 23.04 18.37
CA THR A 47 -4.30 22.66 16.95
C THR A 47 -3.62 21.31 16.76
N LYS A 48 -4.38 20.33 16.29
CA LYS A 48 -3.88 18.97 16.03
C LYS A 48 -3.61 18.81 14.53
N TYR A 49 -2.37 18.50 14.18
CA TYR A 49 -1.98 18.10 12.83
C TYR A 49 -1.90 16.57 12.77
N VAL A 50 -2.62 15.95 11.84
CA VAL A 50 -2.62 14.49 11.65
C VAL A 50 -2.42 14.20 10.17
N ALA A 51 -1.43 13.38 9.85
CA ALA A 51 -1.27 12.82 8.52
C ALA A 51 -2.09 11.53 8.42
N HIS A 52 -3.01 11.48 7.47
CA HIS A 52 -3.77 10.28 7.13
C HIS A 52 -3.26 9.73 5.79
N LEU A 53 -3.23 8.40 5.64
CA LEU A 53 -3.04 7.81 4.32
C LEU A 53 -4.29 8.06 3.48
N GLU A 54 -4.13 8.74 2.33
CA GLU A 54 -5.24 9.01 1.40
C GLU A 54 -5.70 7.75 0.65
N TYR A 55 -4.79 6.80 0.42
CA TYR A 55 -5.07 5.57 -0.32
C TYR A 55 -4.63 4.33 0.44
N THR A 56 -5.57 3.45 0.73
CA THR A 56 -5.31 2.13 1.30
C THR A 56 -5.43 1.06 0.22
N TYR A 57 -4.79 -0.10 0.41
CA TYR A 57 -4.95 -1.25 -0.49
C TYR A 57 -6.41 -1.67 -0.70
N LEU A 58 -7.25 -1.48 0.32
CA LEU A 58 -8.69 -1.73 0.25
C LEU A 58 -9.39 -0.79 -0.74
N ASP A 59 -9.01 0.48 -0.76
CA ASP A 59 -9.56 1.47 -1.69
C ASP A 59 -9.16 1.11 -3.13
N MET A 60 -7.93 0.66 -3.34
CA MET A 60 -7.45 0.21 -4.65
C MET A 60 -8.28 -0.96 -5.18
N VAL A 61 -8.56 -1.97 -4.34
CA VAL A 61 -9.42 -3.10 -4.69
C VAL A 61 -10.85 -2.65 -4.94
N GLY A 62 -11.37 -1.71 -4.17
CA GLY A 62 -12.70 -1.13 -4.36
C GLY A 62 -12.84 -0.41 -5.70
N TYR A 63 -11.88 0.45 -6.05
CA TYR A 63 -11.88 1.16 -7.33
C TYR A 63 -11.73 0.20 -8.53
N MET A 64 -10.79 -0.73 -8.47
CA MET A 64 -10.63 -1.74 -9.54
C MET A 64 -11.87 -2.63 -9.65
N GLY A 65 -12.41 -3.11 -8.53
CA GLY A 65 -13.61 -3.93 -8.50
C GLY A 65 -14.83 -3.20 -9.02
N GLY A 66 -14.97 -1.90 -8.72
CA GLY A 66 -16.05 -1.06 -9.24
C GLY A 66 -15.97 -0.86 -10.76
N VAL A 67 -14.79 -0.52 -11.29
CA VAL A 67 -14.60 -0.34 -12.74
C VAL A 67 -14.76 -1.67 -13.49
N LEU A 68 -14.15 -2.76 -13.00
CA LEU A 68 -14.28 -4.08 -13.62
C LEU A 68 -15.72 -4.61 -13.54
N GLY A 69 -16.41 -4.37 -12.42
CA GLY A 69 -17.81 -4.73 -12.25
C GLY A 69 -18.74 -3.94 -13.18
N LEU A 70 -18.49 -2.65 -13.39
CA LEU A 70 -19.33 -1.80 -14.23
C LEU A 70 -19.16 -2.09 -15.74
N PHE A 71 -17.92 -2.22 -16.22
CA PHE A 71 -17.65 -2.34 -17.66
C PHE A 71 -17.62 -3.78 -18.17
N LEU A 72 -17.10 -4.72 -17.38
CA LEU A 72 -16.98 -6.13 -17.77
C LEU A 72 -18.07 -7.01 -17.16
N GLY A 73 -18.81 -6.52 -16.15
CA GLY A 73 -19.62 -7.38 -15.28
C GLY A 73 -18.75 -8.39 -14.50
N GLY A 74 -17.44 -8.13 -14.43
CA GLY A 74 -16.45 -9.06 -13.90
C GLY A 74 -16.42 -9.00 -12.38
N SER A 75 -16.34 -10.17 -11.75
CA SER A 75 -16.16 -10.29 -10.30
C SER A 75 -15.00 -11.23 -9.98
N ILE A 76 -14.73 -11.45 -8.69
CA ILE A 76 -13.72 -12.41 -8.23
C ILE A 76 -14.00 -13.81 -8.78
N LEU A 77 -15.27 -14.19 -8.98
CA LEU A 77 -15.63 -15.45 -9.63
C LEU A 77 -15.09 -15.53 -11.06
N SER A 78 -15.20 -14.45 -11.83
CA SER A 78 -14.67 -14.38 -13.21
C SER A 78 -13.15 -14.55 -13.24
N VAL A 79 -12.44 -14.06 -12.23
CA VAL A 79 -10.97 -14.22 -12.11
C VAL A 79 -10.59 -15.70 -11.91
N VAL A 80 -11.44 -16.52 -11.33
CA VAL A 80 -11.19 -17.96 -11.14
C VAL A 80 -11.67 -18.77 -12.34
N GLU A 81 -12.83 -18.42 -12.90
CA GLU A 81 -13.48 -19.20 -13.95
C GLU A 81 -12.79 -19.08 -15.31
N ILE A 82 -12.31 -17.89 -15.67
CA ILE A 82 -11.59 -17.65 -16.93
C ILE A 82 -10.31 -18.52 -17.02
N PRO A 83 -9.36 -18.48 -16.06
CA PRO A 83 -8.16 -19.31 -16.15
C PRO A 83 -8.50 -20.80 -16.09
N TYR A 84 -9.51 -21.21 -15.32
CA TYR A 84 -9.97 -22.60 -15.31
C TYR A 84 -10.42 -23.06 -16.71
N ALA A 85 -11.23 -22.25 -17.39
CA ALA A 85 -11.70 -22.54 -18.75
C ALA A 85 -10.53 -22.57 -19.76
N VAL A 86 -9.61 -21.58 -19.67
CA VAL A 86 -8.42 -21.51 -20.54
C VAL A 86 -7.54 -22.73 -20.36
N ILE A 87 -7.23 -23.13 -19.13
CA ILE A 87 -6.42 -24.33 -18.84
C ILE A 87 -7.09 -25.58 -19.42
N ARG A 88 -8.40 -25.73 -19.22
CA ARG A 88 -9.16 -26.88 -19.74
C ARG A 88 -9.07 -26.98 -21.27
N ILE A 89 -9.26 -25.88 -21.97
CA ILE A 89 -9.14 -25.81 -23.44
C ILE A 89 -7.70 -26.11 -23.86
N PHE A 90 -6.71 -25.55 -23.15
CA PHE A 90 -5.30 -25.75 -23.46
C PHE A 90 -4.88 -27.23 -23.32
N VAL A 91 -5.35 -27.90 -22.26
CA VAL A 91 -5.13 -29.34 -22.05
C VAL A 91 -5.77 -30.15 -23.17
N TYR A 92 -7.02 -29.85 -23.54
CA TYR A 92 -7.70 -30.53 -24.64
C TYR A 92 -6.91 -30.40 -25.95
N PHE A 93 -6.50 -29.18 -26.28
CA PHE A 93 -5.73 -28.89 -27.49
C PHE A 93 -4.36 -29.57 -27.51
N ILE A 94 -3.67 -29.60 -26.37
CA ILE A 94 -2.41 -30.34 -26.21
C ILE A 94 -2.66 -31.83 -26.46
N VAL A 95 -3.66 -32.43 -25.83
CA VAL A 95 -3.95 -33.87 -25.97
C VAL A 95 -4.26 -34.23 -27.43
N GLU A 96 -5.07 -33.42 -28.11
CA GLU A 96 -5.42 -33.65 -29.52
C GLU A 96 -4.17 -33.61 -30.42
N LYS A 97 -3.36 -32.56 -30.29
CA LYS A 97 -2.11 -32.42 -31.07
C LYS A 97 -1.11 -33.54 -30.73
N TRP A 98 -1.03 -33.95 -29.48
CA TRP A 98 -0.13 -35.02 -29.04
C TRP A 98 -0.58 -36.39 -29.54
N ASN A 99 -1.89 -36.65 -29.60
CA ASN A 99 -2.44 -37.85 -30.19
C ASN A 99 -2.22 -37.90 -31.72
N ALA A 100 -2.39 -36.78 -32.42
CA ALA A 100 -2.07 -36.68 -33.84
C ALA A 100 -0.58 -36.97 -34.11
N PHE A 101 0.31 -36.39 -33.31
CA PHE A 101 1.75 -36.64 -33.42
C PHE A 101 2.13 -38.09 -33.11
N ARG A 102 1.51 -38.70 -32.09
CA ARG A 102 1.70 -40.13 -31.79
C ARG A 102 1.21 -41.03 -32.93
N ARG A 103 0.09 -40.71 -33.57
CA ARG A 103 -0.39 -41.44 -34.76
C ARG A 103 0.59 -41.33 -35.92
N ALA A 104 1.10 -40.13 -36.24
CA ALA A 104 2.11 -39.94 -37.28
C ALA A 104 3.40 -40.73 -36.99
N LYS A 105 3.85 -40.75 -35.73
CA LYS A 105 5.04 -41.50 -35.33
C LYS A 105 4.83 -43.03 -35.39
N LYS A 106 3.63 -43.52 -35.06
CA LYS A 106 3.29 -44.95 -35.11
C LYS A 106 3.27 -45.50 -36.55
N VAL A 107 2.71 -44.75 -37.51
CA VAL A 107 2.73 -45.12 -38.94
C VAL A 107 4.17 -45.20 -39.47
N ARG A 108 5.03 -44.24 -39.08
CA ARG A 108 6.44 -44.20 -39.51
C ARG A 108 7.27 -45.39 -39.01
N ILE A 109 6.94 -45.93 -37.83
CA ILE A 109 7.62 -47.10 -37.26
C ILE A 109 7.12 -48.39 -37.91
N SER A 110 5.81 -48.51 -38.17
CA SER A 110 5.24 -49.68 -38.87
C SER A 110 5.89 -49.88 -40.25
N ASN A 111 5.89 -48.83 -41.09
CA ASN A 111 6.50 -48.90 -42.42
C ASN A 111 8.00 -49.22 -42.39
N ARG A 112 8.71 -48.88 -41.31
CA ARG A 112 10.14 -49.20 -41.18
C ARG A 112 10.38 -50.67 -40.83
N VAL A 113 9.46 -51.33 -40.12
CA VAL A 113 9.58 -52.75 -39.77
C VAL A 113 9.28 -53.64 -40.97
N ASP A 114 8.35 -53.25 -41.83
CA ASP A 114 8.00 -54.02 -43.03
C ASP A 114 9.17 -54.08 -44.04
N VAL A 115 9.94 -53.00 -44.19
CA VAL A 115 11.12 -52.95 -45.08
C VAL A 115 12.29 -53.83 -44.60
N ILE A 116 12.36 -54.20 -43.32
CA ILE A 116 13.45 -55.02 -42.76
C ILE A 116 13.15 -56.52 -42.89
N LYS A 117 11.93 -56.88 -43.32
CA LYS A 117 11.45 -58.26 -43.37
C LYS A 117 11.48 -58.87 -44.78
N GLU A 118 11.80 -58.07 -45.80
CA GLU A 118 12.28 -58.49 -47.13
C GLU A 118 13.81 -58.64 -47.12
#